data_AF-A0A7C8AJV9-F1
#
_entry.id   AF-A0A7C8AJV9-F1
#
_cell.length_a   1.000
_cell.length_b   1.000
_cell.length_c   1.000
_cell.angle_alpha   90.00
_cell.angle_beta   90.00
_cell.angle_gamma   90.00
#
_symmetry.space_group_name_H-M   'P 1'
#
loop_
_entity.id
_entity.type
_entity.pdbx_description
1 polymer ?
#
loop_
_entity_poly.entity_id
_entity_poly.type
_entity_poly.pdbx_seq_one_letter_code
_entity_poly.pdbx_strand_id
1 'polypeptide(L)'
;DILFDTTAIEGETSATIRVVNAQGEDFLLTVGAELEDGSRQLTLSGKDQVFVVGGRDVASIMPQVDVLKEPEPEPAPAPEVEPPPEPESGTGIESTPDVDDAAAAQEHVETAAEEGATEE
;
A
#
# COMPACT_ATOMS: atom_id res chain seq x y z
N ASP A 1 -24.76 -21.24 -7.37
CA ASP A 1 -24.08 -22.36 -8.06
C ASP A 1 -22.56 -22.27 -7.96
N ILE A 2 -21.87 -23.33 -8.41
CA ILE A 2 -20.42 -23.39 -8.55
C ILE A 2 -20.11 -23.39 -10.05
N LEU A 3 -19.19 -22.53 -10.49
CA LEU A 3 -18.70 -22.51 -11.86
C LEU A 3 -17.43 -23.37 -11.94
N PHE A 4 -17.47 -24.45 -12.72
CA PHE A 4 -16.36 -25.43 -12.77
C PHE A 4 -15.27 -25.09 -13.80
N ASP A 5 -15.55 -24.18 -14.74
CA ASP A 5 -14.60 -23.69 -15.75
C ASP A 5 -14.13 -22.24 -15.48
N THR A 6 -14.60 -21.62 -14.40
CA THR A 6 -14.32 -20.23 -14.05
C THR A 6 -13.52 -20.16 -12.75
N THR A 7 -12.21 -19.87 -12.86
CA THR A 7 -11.27 -19.80 -11.73
C THR A 7 -11.07 -18.37 -11.19
N ALA A 8 -11.52 -17.36 -11.93
CA ALA A 8 -11.40 -15.95 -11.58
C ALA A 8 -12.75 -15.23 -11.77
N ILE A 9 -12.98 -14.18 -10.99
CA ILE A 9 -14.16 -13.31 -11.15
C ILE A 9 -14.08 -12.59 -12.50
N GLU A 10 -15.20 -12.55 -13.21
CA GLU A 10 -15.35 -11.78 -14.44
C GLU A 10 -15.77 -10.33 -14.13
N GLY A 11 -15.09 -9.37 -14.75
CA GLY A 11 -15.37 -7.94 -14.59
C GLY A 11 -14.63 -7.30 -13.40
N GLU A 12 -15.16 -6.15 -12.95
CA GLU A 12 -14.55 -5.38 -11.87
C GLU A 12 -14.91 -5.95 -10.49
N THR A 13 -13.97 -5.88 -9.56
CA THR A 13 -14.14 -6.33 -8.18
C THR A 13 -14.91 -5.27 -7.38
N SER A 14 -16.11 -5.60 -6.87
CA SER A 14 -16.91 -4.64 -6.11
C SER A 14 -16.48 -4.51 -4.64
N ALA A 15 -15.95 -5.57 -4.04
CA ALA A 15 -15.43 -5.56 -2.67
C ALA A 15 -14.44 -6.70 -2.41
N THR A 16 -13.62 -6.53 -1.37
CA THR A 16 -12.82 -7.62 -0.78
C THR A 16 -13.04 -7.61 0.72
N ILE A 17 -13.45 -8.74 1.28
CA ILE A 17 -13.83 -8.91 2.67
C ILE A 17 -12.86 -9.88 3.34
N ARG A 18 -12.24 -9.47 4.45
CA ARG A 18 -11.44 -10.38 5.26
C ARG A 18 -12.36 -11.20 6.17
N VAL A 19 -12.38 -12.51 5.96
CA VAL A 19 -13.15 -13.49 6.73
C VAL A 19 -12.19 -14.25 7.62
N VAL A 20 -12.42 -14.26 8.93
CA VAL A 20 -11.66 -15.08 9.89
C VAL A 20 -12.56 -16.22 10.36
N ASN A 21 -12.09 -17.47 10.24
CA ASN A 21 -12.86 -18.63 10.66
C ASN A 21 -12.77 -18.86 12.18
N ALA A 22 -13.53 -19.85 12.69
CA ALA A 22 -13.52 -20.20 14.11
C ALA A 22 -12.19 -20.78 14.62
N GLN A 23 -11.27 -21.15 13.71
CA GLN A 23 -9.92 -21.65 14.02
C GLN A 23 -8.88 -20.51 14.02
N GLY A 24 -9.28 -19.28 13.67
CA GLY A 24 -8.39 -18.11 13.58
C GLY A 24 -7.67 -17.96 12.23
N GLU A 25 -7.96 -18.82 11.25
CA GLU A 25 -7.41 -18.71 9.89
C GLU A 25 -8.14 -17.59 9.14
N ASP A 26 -7.39 -16.74 8.44
CA ASP A 26 -7.94 -15.65 7.63
C ASP A 26 -7.94 -15.94 6.13
N PHE A 27 -9.05 -15.59 5.49
CA PHE A 27 -9.30 -15.74 4.07
C PHE A 27 -9.79 -14.39 3.53
N LEU A 28 -9.42 -14.05 2.29
CA LEU A 28 -10.03 -12.94 1.58
C LEU A 28 -11.16 -13.48 0.71
N LEU A 29 -12.39 -13.06 1.00
CA LEU A 29 -13.55 -13.26 0.14
C LEU A 29 -13.63 -12.07 -0.82
N THR A 30 -13.31 -12.33 -2.08
CA THR A 30 -13.37 -11.34 -3.15
C THR A 30 -14.75 -11.40 -3.80
N VAL A 31 -15.35 -10.24 -4.05
CA VAL A 31 -16.73 -10.06 -4.54
C VAL A 31 -16.69 -9.37 -5.89
N GLY A 32 -17.26 -9.99 -6.91
CA GLY A 32 -17.35 -9.42 -8.25
C GLY A 32 -18.43 -8.36 -8.39
N ALA A 33 -18.55 -7.83 -9.60
CA ALA A 33 -19.67 -7.00 -10.00
C ALA A 33 -21.01 -7.75 -9.87
N GLU A 34 -22.10 -6.97 -9.88
CA GLU A 34 -23.45 -7.51 -9.96
C GLU A 34 -23.79 -7.87 -11.41
N LEU A 35 -24.31 -9.08 -11.60
CA LEU A 35 -24.78 -9.59 -12.89
C LEU A 35 -26.21 -9.13 -13.17
N GLU A 36 -26.68 -9.28 -14.41
CA GLU A 36 -28.00 -8.78 -14.86
C GLU A 36 -29.19 -9.36 -14.08
N ASP A 37 -29.05 -10.52 -13.45
CA ASP A 37 -30.06 -11.15 -12.59
C ASP A 37 -29.98 -10.71 -11.11
N GLY A 38 -29.05 -9.81 -10.78
CA GLY A 38 -28.75 -9.40 -9.41
C GLY A 38 -27.87 -10.38 -8.64
N SER A 39 -27.36 -11.45 -9.27
CA SER A 39 -26.40 -12.35 -8.63
C SER A 39 -24.99 -11.76 -8.63
N ARG A 40 -24.10 -12.30 -7.79
CA ARG A 40 -22.69 -11.91 -7.71
C ARG A 40 -21.78 -13.13 -7.72
N GLN A 41 -20.66 -13.00 -8.42
CA GLN A 41 -19.55 -13.95 -8.35
C GLN A 41 -18.71 -13.71 -7.08
N LEU A 42 -18.31 -14.78 -6.40
CA LEU A 42 -17.45 -14.76 -5.22
C LEU A 42 -16.28 -15.72 -5.42
N THR A 43 -15.09 -15.35 -4.95
CA THR A 43 -13.96 -16.29 -4.79
C THR A 43 -13.29 -16.12 -3.43
N LEU A 44 -12.62 -17.17 -2.96
CA LEU A 44 -11.88 -17.20 -1.70
C LEU A 44 -10.38 -17.32 -2.00
N SER A 45 -9.56 -16.47 -1.38
CA SER A 45 -8.11 -16.54 -1.48
C SER A 45 -7.60 -17.95 -1.15
N GLY A 46 -6.76 -18.49 -2.03
CA GLY A 46 -6.26 -19.87 -1.96
C GLY A 46 -7.22 -20.94 -2.51
N LYS A 47 -8.32 -20.57 -3.19
CA LYS A 47 -9.22 -21.50 -3.88
C LYS A 47 -9.52 -21.04 -5.31
N ASP A 48 -9.24 -21.89 -6.28
CA ASP A 48 -9.53 -21.67 -7.70
C ASP A 48 -11.01 -21.91 -8.06
N GLN A 49 -11.93 -21.55 -7.17
CA GLN A 49 -13.36 -21.88 -7.29
C GLN A 49 -14.23 -20.63 -7.14
N VAL A 50 -14.94 -20.29 -8.23
CA VAL A 50 -15.91 -19.19 -8.23
C VAL A 50 -17.31 -19.71 -7.90
N PHE A 51 -17.96 -19.04 -6.95
CA PHE A 51 -19.33 -19.29 -6.52
C PHE A 51 -20.24 -18.17 -7.03
N VAL A 52 -21.43 -18.51 -7.52
CA VAL A 52 -22.48 -17.55 -7.86
C VAL A 52 -23.53 -17.56 -6.75
N VAL A 53 -23.75 -16.40 -6.15
CA VAL A 53 -24.72 -16.16 -5.07
C VAL A 53 -25.82 -15.23 -5.60
N GLY A 54 -27.08 -15.65 -5.51
CA GLY A 54 -28.22 -14.84 -5.96
C GLY A 54 -28.43 -13.61 -5.07
N GLY A 55 -28.93 -12.51 -5.63
CA GLY A 55 -29.01 -11.20 -4.93
C GLY A 55 -29.74 -11.22 -3.58
N ARG A 56 -30.69 -12.15 -3.39
CA ARG A 56 -31.38 -12.35 -2.10
C ARG A 56 -30.42 -12.81 -0.99
N ASP A 57 -29.48 -13.69 -1.33
CA ASP A 57 -28.50 -14.24 -0.39
C ASP A 57 -27.31 -13.30 -0.22
N VAL A 58 -26.96 -12.54 -1.28
CA VAL A 58 -25.96 -11.44 -1.21
C VAL A 58 -26.30 -10.49 -0.07
N ALA A 59 -27.56 -10.04 0.06
CA ALA A 59 -28.00 -9.15 1.13
C ALA A 59 -27.96 -9.77 2.55
N SER A 60 -27.80 -11.09 2.66
CA SER A 60 -27.65 -11.80 3.95
C SER A 60 -26.19 -12.11 4.31
N ILE A 61 -25.31 -12.17 3.31
CA ILE A 61 -23.87 -12.48 3.46
C ILE A 61 -23.04 -11.19 3.52
N MET A 62 -23.41 -10.17 2.75
CA MET A 62 -22.78 -8.87 2.75
C MET A 62 -23.40 -8.00 3.87
N PRO A 63 -22.61 -7.40 4.76
CA PRO A 63 -23.12 -6.36 5.63
C PRO A 63 -23.60 -5.18 4.77
N GLN A 64 -24.78 -4.63 5.05
CA GLN A 64 -25.25 -3.42 4.36
C GLN A 64 -24.31 -2.25 4.69
N VAL A 65 -23.53 -1.85 3.69
CA VAL A 65 -22.45 -0.85 3.80
C VAL A 65 -22.95 0.60 3.72
N ASP A 66 -24.26 0.83 3.77
CA ASP A 66 -24.95 2.13 3.90
C ASP A 66 -24.55 2.97 5.14
N VAL A 67 -23.56 2.52 5.93
CA VAL A 67 -23.03 3.22 7.11
C VAL A 67 -21.52 3.49 7.02
N LEU A 68 -20.90 3.30 5.84
CA LEU A 68 -19.63 3.95 5.53
C LEU A 68 -19.93 5.41 5.13
N LYS A 69 -19.92 6.30 6.13
CA LYS A 69 -19.90 7.75 5.90
C LYS A 69 -18.77 8.07 4.90
N GLU A 70 -19.07 8.89 3.91
CA GLU A 70 -18.03 9.51 3.08
C GLU A 70 -16.93 10.08 3.99
N PRO A 71 -15.64 9.81 3.73
CA PRO A 71 -14.57 10.47 4.44
C PRO A 71 -14.73 11.99 4.22
N GLU A 72 -14.72 12.76 5.30
CA GLU A 72 -14.80 14.22 5.18
C GLU A 72 -13.68 14.71 4.25
N PRO A 73 -13.98 15.63 3.32
CA PRO A 73 -13.00 16.07 2.32
C PRO A 73 -11.76 16.63 3.03
N GLU A 74 -10.58 16.19 2.58
CA GLU A 74 -9.31 16.61 3.18
C GLU A 74 -9.21 18.14 3.21
N PRO A 75 -8.68 18.73 4.30
CA PRO A 75 -8.53 20.17 4.40
C PRO A 75 -7.63 20.68 3.28
N ALA A 76 -8.10 21.71 2.55
CA ALA A 76 -7.39 22.27 1.42
C ALA A 76 -5.94 22.67 1.81
N PRO A 77 -4.95 22.49 0.91
CA PRO A 77 -3.57 22.83 1.19
C PRO A 77 -3.44 24.30 1.60
N ALA A 78 -2.67 24.55 2.65
CA ALA A 78 -2.39 25.90 3.11
C ALA A 78 -1.67 26.70 1.99
N PRO A 79 -1.96 28.02 1.85
CA PRO A 79 -1.31 28.83 0.82
C PRO A 79 0.21 28.82 0.99
N GLU A 80 0.92 28.62 -0.11
CA GLU A 80 2.39 28.67 -0.12
C GLU A 80 2.86 30.07 0.29
N VAL A 81 3.79 30.11 1.24
CA VAL A 81 4.42 31.36 1.69
C VAL A 81 5.50 31.72 0.68
N GLU A 82 5.35 32.86 -0.01
CA GLU A 82 6.39 33.37 -0.91
C GLU A 82 7.73 33.54 -0.16
N PRO A 83 8.86 33.11 -0.76
CA PRO A 83 10.16 33.24 -0.13
C PRO A 83 10.55 34.72 0.05
N PRO A 84 11.29 35.07 1.12
CA PRO A 84 11.77 36.42 1.32
C PRO A 84 12.76 36.83 0.20
N PRO A 85 12.86 38.13 -0.14
CA PRO A 85 13.76 38.61 -1.17
C PRO A 85 15.23 38.32 -0.82
N GLU A 86 16.01 37.94 -1.83
CA GLU A 86 17.44 37.71 -1.68
C GLU A 86 18.20 38.99 -1.27
N PRO A 87 19.21 38.90 -0.40
CA PRO A 87 20.03 40.05 -0.03
C PRO A 87 20.94 40.45 -1.19
N GLU A 88 20.92 41.75 -1.55
CA GLU A 88 21.85 42.29 -2.55
C GLU A 88 23.30 42.07 -2.08
N SER A 89 24.02 41.21 -2.81
CA SER A 89 25.41 40.87 -2.51
C SER A 89 26.32 42.04 -2.85
N GLY A 90 26.59 42.88 -1.84
CA GLY A 90 27.55 43.97 -1.95
C GLY A 90 28.92 43.47 -2.42
N THR A 91 29.39 44.01 -3.55
CA THR A 91 30.68 43.66 -4.16
C THR A 91 31.80 43.82 -3.13
N GLY A 92 32.47 42.71 -2.82
CA GLY A 92 33.51 42.64 -1.81
C GLY A 92 34.70 43.55 -2.13
N ILE A 93 35.23 44.17 -1.08
CA ILE A 93 36.51 44.87 -1.12
C ILE A 93 37.67 43.90 -1.36
N GLU A 94 38.54 44.32 -2.27
CA GLU A 94 39.84 43.71 -2.57
C GLU A 94 40.75 43.65 -1.33
N SER A 95 41.23 42.46 -0.98
CA SER A 95 42.65 42.21 -0.59
C SER A 95 42.92 40.73 -0.26
N THR A 96 44.04 40.24 -0.78
CA THR A 96 44.77 39.01 -0.42
C THR A 96 45.56 39.22 0.91
N PRO A 97 46.35 38.26 1.45
CA PRO A 97 46.66 36.88 1.04
C PRO A 97 46.24 35.86 2.17
N ASP A 98 46.83 34.68 2.47
CA ASP A 98 48.07 34.00 2.05
C ASP A 98 48.06 32.47 2.33
N VAL A 99 49.24 31.83 2.26
CA VAL A 99 49.68 30.51 2.80
C VAL A 99 49.16 30.09 4.21
N ASP A 100 49.22 28.82 4.68
CA ASP A 100 50.08 27.67 4.35
C ASP A 100 49.47 26.31 4.81
N ASP A 101 49.91 25.23 4.15
CA ASP A 101 50.34 23.92 4.70
C ASP A 101 49.39 22.92 5.44
N ALA A 102 49.87 21.66 5.45
CA ALA A 102 49.46 20.45 6.20
C ALA A 102 48.06 19.84 5.86
N ALA A 103 47.91 18.69 5.17
CA ALA A 103 48.50 17.35 5.28
C ALA A 103 47.73 16.35 6.18
N ALA A 104 47.99 15.06 5.92
CA ALA A 104 47.52 13.83 6.59
C ALA A 104 46.29 13.12 5.96
N ALA A 105 46.54 11.89 5.52
CA ALA A 105 45.57 10.89 5.09
C ALA A 105 45.32 9.85 6.20
N GLN A 106 44.21 9.12 6.08
CA GLN A 106 43.92 7.76 6.59
C GLN A 106 42.50 7.45 6.08
N GLU A 107 42.26 6.56 5.12
CA GLU A 107 42.50 5.11 5.13
C GLU A 107 42.08 4.46 6.46
N HIS A 108 40.93 3.78 6.45
CA HIS A 108 40.72 2.64 7.32
C HIS A 108 40.00 1.54 6.55
N VAL A 109 40.47 0.32 6.75
CA VAL A 109 40.21 -0.89 5.96
C VAL A 109 39.50 -1.91 6.85
N GLU A 110 38.61 -2.70 6.24
CA GLU A 110 38.24 -4.10 6.53
C GLU A 110 38.10 -4.62 7.98
N THR A 111 36.97 -5.29 8.23
CA THR A 111 36.86 -6.52 9.05
C THR A 111 35.56 -7.23 8.63
N ALA A 112 35.62 -8.44 8.07
CA ALA A 112 35.74 -9.74 8.75
C ALA A 112 34.49 -10.02 9.63
N ALA A 113 33.55 -10.85 9.19
CA ALA A 113 33.60 -12.33 9.17
C ALA A 113 33.30 -12.95 10.55
N GLU A 114 32.14 -13.61 10.63
CA GLU A 114 31.65 -14.49 11.71
C GLU A 114 31.06 -15.69 10.92
N GLU A 115 31.64 -16.90 10.95
CA GLU A 115 31.48 -17.94 11.98
C GLU A 115 30.01 -18.12 12.42
N GLY A 116 29.43 -19.30 12.56
CA GLY A 116 29.93 -20.67 12.69
C GLY A 116 28.84 -21.50 13.43
N ALA A 117 29.06 -22.80 13.66
CA ALA A 117 28.10 -23.76 14.27
C ALA A 117 26.85 -24.07 13.40
N THR A 118 26.42 -25.29 13.04
CA THR A 118 26.62 -26.69 13.51
C THR A 118 26.27 -27.03 14.95
N GLU A 119 25.06 -27.56 15.14
CA GLU A 119 24.59 -28.58 16.11
C GLU A 119 23.46 -29.34 15.38
N GLU A 120 23.66 -30.61 15.01
CA GLU A 120 23.33 -31.89 15.71
C GLU A 120 22.04 -32.54 15.17
#